data_AF-A0A958HKD4-F1
#
_entry.id   AF-A0A958HKD4-F1
#
_cell.length_a   1.000
_cell.length_b   1.000
_cell.length_c   1.000
_cell.angle_alpha   90.00
_cell.angle_beta   90.00
_cell.angle_gamma   90.00
#
_symmetry.space_group_name_H-M   'P 1'
#
loop_
_entity.id
_entity.type
_entity.pdbx_description
1 polymer ?
#
loop_
_entity_poly.entity_id
_entity_poly.type
_entity_poly.pdbx_seq_one_letter_code
_entity_poly.pdbx_strand_id
1 'polypeptide(L)'
;MPRLSTWFIKASLIYLATGFTLGALMLANKGLRFSPLVWRLLPVHIELLLTGWIVQLAMGVAFWILPRFQSSRGDVRPAWAAFAL
;
A
#
# COMPACT_ATOMS: atom_id res chain seq x y z
N MET A 1 5.30 6.83 -17.83
CA MET A 1 5.03 7.02 -16.39
C MET A 1 6.35 7.33 -15.67
N PRO A 2 6.39 8.24 -14.69
CA PRO A 2 7.58 8.47 -13.88
C PRO A 2 7.98 7.21 -13.11
N ARG A 3 9.29 6.96 -12.97
CA ARG A 3 9.80 5.76 -12.26
C ARG A 3 9.28 5.69 -10.82
N LEU A 4 9.16 6.83 -10.15
CA LEU A 4 8.63 6.91 -8.78
C LEU A 4 7.19 6.37 -8.69
N SER A 5 6.30 6.79 -9.59
CA SER A 5 4.92 6.29 -9.65
C SER A 5 4.89 4.77 -9.85
N THR A 6 5.75 4.24 -10.73
CA THR A 6 5.86 2.78 -10.94
C THR A 6 6.28 2.05 -9.65
N TRP A 7 7.22 2.61 -8.88
CA TRP A 7 7.63 2.01 -7.59
C TRP A 7 6.52 2.06 -6.55
N PHE A 8 5.84 3.19 -6.38
CA PHE A 8 4.68 3.33 -5.48
C PHE A 8 3.59 2.30 -5.81
N ILE A 9 3.23 2.18 -7.09
CA ILE A 9 2.18 1.24 -7.52
C ILE A 9 2.63 -0.21 -7.30
N LYS A 10 3.86 -0.58 -7.68
CA LYS A 10 4.37 -1.94 -7.46
C LYS A 10 4.41 -2.30 -5.97
N ALA A 11 4.88 -1.40 -5.11
CA ALA A 11 4.87 -1.60 -3.67
C ALA A 11 3.44 -1.77 -3.13
N SER A 12 2.50 -0.92 -3.56
CA SER A 12 1.10 -1.02 -3.13
C SER A 12 0.45 -2.36 -3.49
N LEU A 13 0.82 -2.94 -4.64
CA LEU A 13 0.31 -4.24 -5.07
C LEU A 13 0.91 -5.39 -4.25
N ILE A 14 2.17 -5.27 -3.83
CA ILE A 14 2.80 -6.21 -2.91
C ILE A 14 2.10 -6.15 -1.54
N TYR A 15 1.88 -4.95 -1.01
CA TYR A 15 1.15 -4.74 0.24
C TYR A 15 -0.28 -5.27 0.18
N LEU A 16 -0.98 -5.05 -0.93
CA LEU A 16 -2.29 -5.65 -1.21
C LEU A 16 -2.22 -7.18 -1.13
N ALA A 17 -1.30 -7.81 -1.87
CA ALA A 17 -1.19 -9.27 -1.89
C ALA A 17 -0.95 -9.82 -0.48
N THR A 18 0.00 -9.24 0.27
CA THR A 18 0.31 -9.67 1.64
C THR A 18 -0.87 -9.44 2.58
N GLY A 19 -1.47 -8.24 2.57
CA GLY A 19 -2.62 -7.90 3.40
C GLY A 19 -3.83 -8.80 3.10
N PHE A 20 -4.12 -9.05 1.83
CA PHE A 20 -5.18 -9.97 1.39
C PHE A 20 -4.94 -11.39 1.91
N THR A 21 -3.72 -11.92 1.80
CA THR A 21 -3.39 -13.26 2.31
C THR A 21 -3.57 -13.35 3.83
N LEU A 22 -3.16 -12.32 4.58
CA LEU A 22 -3.40 -12.28 6.03
C LEU A 22 -4.90 -12.24 6.36
N GLY A 23 -5.68 -11.45 5.62
CA GLY A 23 -7.13 -11.39 5.78
C GLY A 23 -7.80 -12.74 5.51
N ALA A 24 -7.38 -13.43 4.45
CA ALA A 24 -7.85 -14.76 4.11
C ALA A 24 -7.52 -15.79 5.21
N LEU A 25 -6.30 -15.74 5.77
CA LEU A 25 -5.88 -16.59 6.89
C LEU A 25 -6.75 -16.34 8.14
N MET A 26 -7.01 -15.08 8.48
CA MET A 26 -7.86 -14.71 9.62
C MET A 26 -9.30 -15.16 9.42
N LEU A 27 -9.84 -15.01 8.21
CA LEU A 27 -11.19 -15.46 7.88
C LEU A 27 -11.31 -16.99 7.94
N ALA A 28 -10.32 -17.71 7.42
CA ALA A 28 -10.24 -19.17 7.55
C ALA A 28 -10.19 -19.59 9.03
N ASN A 29 -9.41 -18.88 9.86
CA ASN A 29 -9.36 -19.12 11.30
C ASN A 29 -10.70 -18.84 11.99
N LYS A 30 -11.50 -17.88 11.51
CA LYS A 30 -12.84 -17.63 12.04
C LYS A 30 -13.79 -18.81 11.79
N GLY A 31 -13.69 -19.47 10.63
CA GLY A 31 -14.50 -20.63 10.28
C GLY A 31 -14.03 -21.93 10.92
N LEU A 32 -12.73 -22.20 10.89
CA LEU A 32 -12.14 -23.50 11.29
C LEU A 32 -11.49 -23.49 12.68
N ARG A 33 -11.31 -22.31 13.30
CA ARG A 33 -10.80 -22.10 14.67
C ARG A 33 -9.44 -22.77 14.94
N PHE A 34 -8.44 -22.48 14.10
CA PHE A 34 -7.09 -23.05 14.22
C PHE A 34 -6.35 -22.59 15.48
N SER A 35 -6.27 -21.27 15.71
CA SER A 35 -5.55 -20.68 16.85
C SER A 35 -6.02 -19.25 17.14
N PRO A 36 -6.25 -18.88 18.42
CA PRO A 36 -6.54 -17.51 18.80
C PRO A 36 -5.43 -16.51 18.45
N LEU A 37 -4.18 -16.97 18.35
CA LEU A 37 -3.02 -16.10 18.08
C LEU A 37 -3.08 -15.42 16.71
N VAL A 38 -3.79 -16.00 15.74
CA VAL A 38 -3.96 -15.44 14.39
C VAL A 38 -4.59 -14.04 14.44
N TRP A 39 -5.43 -13.75 15.44
CA TRP A 39 -6.04 -12.42 15.60
C TRP A 39 -5.05 -11.33 16.01
N ARG A 40 -3.84 -11.68 16.48
CA ARG A 40 -2.77 -10.70 16.71
C ARG A 40 -2.24 -10.08 15.41
N LEU A 41 -2.52 -10.70 14.26
CA LEU A 41 -2.18 -10.17 12.94
C LEU A 41 -3.16 -9.08 12.49
N LEU A 42 -4.29 -8.86 13.19
CA LEU A 42 -5.30 -7.87 12.79
C LEU A 42 -4.72 -6.45 12.62
N PRO A 43 -3.93 -5.89 13.56
CA PRO A 43 -3.37 -4.54 13.38
C PRO A 43 -2.42 -4.49 12.17
N VAL A 44 -1.61 -5.53 11.98
CA VAL A 44 -0.70 -5.64 10.83
C VAL A 44 -1.49 -5.67 9.52
N HIS A 45 -2.54 -6.49 9.44
CA HIS A 45 -3.43 -6.55 8.28
C HIS A 45 -4.04 -5.18 7.95
N ILE A 46 -4.51 -4.45 8.96
CA ILE A 46 -5.08 -3.11 8.80
C ILE A 46 -4.05 -2.14 8.22
N GLU A 47 -2.85 -2.05 8.82
CA GLU A 47 -1.79 -1.15 8.35
C GLU A 47 -1.32 -1.47 6.93
N LEU A 48 -1.17 -2.77 6.60
CA LEU A 48 -0.79 -3.20 5.25
C LEU A 48 -1.82 -2.75 4.20
N LEU A 49 -3.13 -2.82 4.51
CA LEU A 49 -4.17 -2.44 3.56
C LEU A 49 -4.39 -0.92 3.50
N LEU A 50 -4.43 -0.23 4.64
CA LEU A 50 -4.68 1.21 4.66
C LEU A 50 -3.47 2.00 4.17
N THR A 51 -2.33 1.82 4.82
CA THR A 51 -1.12 2.60 4.54
C THR A 51 -0.36 2.02 3.35
N GLY A 52 -0.09 0.70 3.39
CA GLY A 52 0.71 0.02 2.38
C GLY A 52 0.03 -0.10 1.02
N TRP A 53 -1.25 -0.43 0.96
CA TRP A 53 -1.99 -0.45 -0.30
C TRP A 53 -2.60 0.91 -0.60
N ILE A 54 -3.66 1.31 0.11
CA ILE A 54 -4.57 2.37 -0.36
C ILE A 54 -3.83 3.70 -0.51
N VAL A 55 -3.15 4.16 0.55
CA VAL A 55 -2.41 5.42 0.54
C VAL A 55 -1.28 5.38 -0.48
N GLN A 56 -0.48 4.31 -0.49
CA GLN A 56 0.66 4.20 -1.41
C GLN A 56 0.23 4.16 -2.89
N LEU A 57 -0.87 3.46 -3.20
CA LEU A 57 -1.46 3.45 -4.55
C LEU A 57 -1.97 4.85 -4.94
N ALA A 58 -2.71 5.51 -4.04
CA ALA A 58 -3.23 6.84 -4.28
C ALA A 58 -2.10 7.85 -4.56
N MET A 59 -1.02 7.79 -3.78
CA MET A 59 0.17 8.64 -3.99
C MET A 59 0.86 8.34 -5.32
N GLY A 60 1.02 7.06 -5.68
CA GLY A 60 1.60 6.65 -6.96
C GLY A 60 0.80 7.16 -8.16
N VAL A 61 -0.53 7.05 -8.09
CA VAL A 61 -1.45 7.55 -9.14
C VAL A 61 -1.47 9.07 -9.18
N ALA A 62 -1.54 9.74 -8.03
CA ALA A 62 -1.51 11.20 -7.94
C ALA A 62 -0.23 11.77 -8.55
N PHE A 63 0.94 11.18 -8.24
CA PHE A 63 2.22 11.60 -8.83
C PHE A 63 2.28 11.37 -10.35
N TRP A 64 1.53 10.40 -10.87
CA TRP A 64 1.44 10.20 -12.32
C TRP A 64 0.55 11.25 -12.99
N ILE A 65 -0.63 11.52 -12.44
CA ILE A 65 -1.64 12.43 -13.02
C ILE A 65 -1.24 13.90 -12.87
N LEU A 66 -0.56 14.26 -11.78
CA LEU A 66 -0.21 15.64 -11.47
C LEU A 66 1.21 16.03 -11.90
N PRO A 67 1.44 17.33 -12.21
CA PRO A 67 0.44 18.36 -12.47
C PRO A 67 -0.10 18.28 -13.91
N ARG A 68 -1.41 18.43 -14.09
CA ARG A 68 -2.06 18.36 -15.41
C ARG A 68 -1.85 19.63 -16.26
N PHE A 69 -1.76 20.79 -15.61
CA PHE A 69 -1.75 22.10 -16.26
C PHE A 69 -0.44 22.88 -16.10
N GLN A 70 0.54 22.33 -15.37
CA GLN A 70 1.85 22.97 -15.18
C GLN A 70 2.90 22.24 -16.01
N SER A 71 3.91 22.98 -16.49
CA SER A 71 4.98 22.44 -17.33
C SER A 71 6.05 21.66 -16.55
N SER A 72 6.12 21.82 -15.22
CA SER A 72 7.12 21.20 -14.35
C SER A 72 6.49 20.60 -13.10
N ARG A 73 7.04 19.46 -12.64
CA ARG A 73 6.67 18.78 -11.38
C ARG A 73 7.33 19.39 -10.14
N GLY A 74 8.22 20.37 -10.31
CA GLY A 74 9.00 20.92 -9.20
C GLY A 74 9.97 19.88 -8.60
N ASP A 75 10.28 20.02 -7.32
CA ASP A 75 11.19 19.14 -6.59
C ASP A 75 10.53 17.81 -6.23
N VAL A 76 11.11 16.70 -6.71
CA VAL A 76 10.60 15.33 -6.51
C VAL A 76 11.17 14.63 -5.28
N ARG A 77 12.16 15.23 -4.60
CA ARG A 77 12.82 14.65 -3.41
C ARG A 77 11.84 14.32 -2.27
N PRO A 78 10.86 15.18 -1.93
CA PRO A 78 9.89 14.88 -0.89
C PRO A 78 9.02 13.66 -1.22
N ALA A 79 8.69 13.47 -2.50
CA ALA A 79 7.89 12.33 -2.95
C ALA A 79 8.68 11.00 -2.84
N TRP A 80 10.00 11.04 -3.02
CA TRP A 80 10.87 9.89 -2.71
C TRP A 80 11.00 9.64 -1.20
N ALA A 81 11.08 10.70 -0.39
CA ALA A 81 11.11 10.55 1.07
C ALA A 81 9.82 9.90 1.59
N ALA A 82 8.66 10.31 1.07
CA ALA A 82 7.36 9.72 1.40
C ALA A 82 7.19 8.26 0.93
N PHE A 83 8.06 7.77 0.03
CA PHE A 83 8.08 6.35 -0.33
C PHE A 83 8.86 5.49 0.67
N ALA A 84 9.87 6.09 1.30
CA ALA A 84 10.80 5.39 2.19
C ALA A 84 10.39 5.45 3.68
N LEU A 85 9.66 6.49 4.06
CA LEU A 85 9.04 6.66 5.38
C LEU A 85 7.70 5.93 5.46
#